data_AF-A0A948N408-F1
#
_entry.id   AF-A0A948N408-F1
#
_cell.length_a   1.000
_cell.length_b   1.000
_cell.length_c   1.000
_cell.angle_alpha   90.00
_cell.angle_beta   90.00
_cell.angle_gamma   90.00
#
_symmetry.space_group_name_H-M   'P 1'
#
loop_
_entity.id
_entity.type
_entity.pdbx_description
1 polymer ?
#
loop_
_entity_poly.entity_id
_entity_poly.type
_entity_poly.pdbx_seq_one_letter_code
_entity_poly.pdbx_strand_id
1 'polypeptide(L)'
;MTQATESDIRAQLAEIRDRQKISDLVLDYCRGVDRLDDALLRSTYWPDAIDNHGVRDENAMVFCDRVLPLLREHATSTMHLVANCRLELNGDHASGETYVVAYHVLKSARSLDTFVGPDAAQQIRAGFPDAEAEAPFEYHAGARYLDRFERRGGEWRIAYRGLVFEWTQAHPASVSLGLLARARGRRDASDASYAVLSGAPNASAL
;
A
#
# COMPACT_ATOMS: atom_id res chain seq x y z
N MET A 1 24.00 35.55 -12.58
CA MET A 1 22.89 34.72 -12.10
C MET A 1 21.97 35.61 -11.29
N THR A 2 20.73 35.80 -11.70
CA THR A 2 19.76 36.62 -10.96
C THR A 2 19.31 35.84 -9.72
N GLN A 3 19.34 36.45 -8.54
CA GLN A 3 18.84 35.81 -7.32
C GLN A 3 17.32 35.66 -7.38
N ALA A 4 16.80 34.53 -6.85
CA ALA A 4 15.37 34.29 -6.74
C ALA A 4 14.72 35.31 -5.79
N THR A 5 13.51 35.75 -6.11
CA THR A 5 12.75 36.67 -5.25
C THR A 5 12.15 35.93 -4.06
N GLU A 6 11.72 36.65 -3.02
CA GLU A 6 10.99 36.06 -1.89
C GLU A 6 9.71 35.34 -2.35
N SER A 7 9.02 35.88 -3.35
CA SER A 7 7.84 35.25 -3.94
C SER A 7 8.17 33.91 -4.59
N ASP A 8 9.29 33.83 -5.33
CA ASP A 8 9.75 32.59 -5.95
C ASP A 8 10.07 31.53 -4.90
N ILE A 9 10.75 31.94 -3.82
CA ILE A 9 11.07 31.03 -2.69
C ILE A 9 9.79 30.51 -2.03
N ARG A 10 8.79 31.37 -1.79
CA ARG A 10 7.51 30.94 -1.20
C ARG A 10 6.77 29.95 -2.10
N ALA A 11 6.79 30.17 -3.42
CA ALA A 11 6.19 29.25 -4.38
C ALA A 11 6.91 27.88 -4.39
N GLN A 12 8.25 27.88 -4.41
CA GLN A 12 9.05 26.65 -4.36
C GLN A 12 8.83 25.87 -3.06
N LEU A 13 8.76 26.56 -1.91
CA LEU A 13 8.47 25.93 -0.62
C LEU A 13 7.05 25.34 -0.58
N ALA A 14 6.06 26.02 -1.16
CA ALA A 14 4.71 25.50 -1.26
C ALA A 14 4.67 24.22 -2.10
N GLU A 15 5.37 24.19 -3.24
CA GLU A 15 5.45 23.01 -4.10
C GLU A 15 6.15 21.83 -3.39
N ILE A 16 7.28 22.06 -2.70
CA ILE A 16 7.99 21.03 -1.94
C ILE A 16 7.09 20.46 -0.83
N ARG A 17 6.39 21.33 -0.10
CA ARG A 17 5.42 20.91 0.92
C ARG A 17 4.30 20.05 0.33
N ASP A 18 3.74 20.46 -0.80
CA ASP A 18 2.65 19.74 -1.45
C ASP A 18 3.13 18.37 -1.98
N ARG A 19 4.33 18.30 -2.56
CA ARG A 19 4.99 17.04 -2.93
C ARG A 19 5.18 16.12 -1.73
N GLN A 20 5.66 16.64 -0.60
CA GLN A 20 5.82 15.84 0.61
C GLN A 20 4.48 15.30 1.12
N LYS A 21 3.44 16.13 1.17
CA LYS A 21 2.09 15.69 1.55
C LYS A 21 1.55 14.57 0.66
N ILE A 22 1.78 14.66 -0.66
CA ILE A 22 1.36 13.62 -1.60
C ILE A 22 2.16 12.33 -1.38
N SER A 23 3.47 12.42 -1.17
CA SER A 23 4.29 11.25 -0.84
C SER A 23 3.84 10.59 0.48
N ASP A 24 3.54 11.39 1.50
CA ASP A 24 3.04 10.89 2.79
C ASP A 24 1.70 10.17 2.64
N LEU A 25 0.77 10.67 1.79
CA LEU A 25 -0.49 9.98 1.49
C LEU A 25 -0.28 8.58 0.90
N VAL A 26 0.70 8.42 0.01
CA VAL A 26 1.00 7.11 -0.58
C VAL A 26 1.55 6.16 0.50
N LEU A 27 2.39 6.66 1.40
CA LEU A 27 2.91 5.89 2.53
C LEU A 27 1.80 5.52 3.52
N ASP A 28 0.90 6.44 3.82
CA ASP A 28 -0.27 6.21 4.69
C ASP A 28 -1.22 5.19 4.08
N TYR A 29 -1.41 5.18 2.77
CA TYR A 29 -2.19 4.16 2.07
C TYR A 29 -1.57 2.78 2.30
N CYS A 30 -0.27 2.63 2.01
CA CYS A 30 0.45 1.38 2.20
C CYS A 30 0.37 0.91 3.64
N ARG A 31 0.58 1.83 4.59
CA ARG A 31 0.50 1.55 6.02
C ARG A 31 -0.92 1.13 6.44
N GLY A 32 -1.95 1.80 5.94
CA GLY A 32 -3.36 1.48 6.18
C GLY A 32 -3.69 0.06 5.74
N VAL A 33 -3.27 -0.32 4.53
CA VAL A 33 -3.40 -1.69 4.01
C VAL A 33 -2.63 -2.69 4.89
N ASP A 34 -1.37 -2.40 5.21
CA ASP A 34 -0.50 -3.34 5.91
C ASP A 34 -0.84 -3.54 7.39
N ARG A 35 -1.49 -2.55 8.00
CA ARG A 35 -1.96 -2.60 9.39
C ARG A 35 -3.46 -2.85 9.50
N LEU A 36 -4.13 -3.16 8.39
CA LEU A 36 -5.57 -3.36 8.33
C LEU A 36 -6.36 -2.23 9.02
N ASP A 37 -5.85 -1.00 8.87
CA ASP A 37 -6.38 0.21 9.48
C ASP A 37 -7.32 0.90 8.50
N ASP A 38 -8.61 0.62 8.67
CA ASP A 38 -9.68 1.13 7.82
C ASP A 38 -9.78 2.65 7.83
N ALA A 39 -9.63 3.26 9.02
CA ALA A 39 -9.72 4.70 9.17
C ALA A 39 -8.55 5.40 8.43
N LEU A 40 -7.33 4.90 8.62
CA LEU A 40 -6.15 5.42 7.93
C LEU A 40 -6.27 5.24 6.41
N LEU A 41 -6.62 4.04 5.95
CA LEU A 41 -6.76 3.74 4.53
C LEU A 41 -7.78 4.67 3.86
N ARG A 42 -8.99 4.78 4.41
CA ARG A 42 -10.04 5.66 3.85
C ARG A 42 -9.66 7.13 3.88
N SER A 43 -8.88 7.56 4.88
CA SER A 43 -8.43 8.97 4.97
C SER A 43 -7.58 9.41 3.79
N THR A 44 -6.92 8.47 3.10
CA THR A 44 -6.06 8.76 1.94
C THR A 44 -6.83 9.09 0.67
N TYR A 45 -8.12 8.74 0.61
CA TYR A 45 -8.99 8.96 -0.54
C TYR A 45 -9.99 10.09 -0.30
N TRP A 46 -10.38 10.76 -1.37
CA TRP A 46 -11.65 11.48 -1.37
C TRP A 46 -12.83 10.50 -1.34
N PRO A 47 -13.98 10.82 -0.71
CA PRO A 47 -15.15 9.95 -0.69
C PRO A 47 -15.69 9.56 -2.07
N ASP A 48 -15.52 10.44 -3.05
CA ASP A 48 -15.87 10.26 -4.46
C ASP A 48 -14.73 9.69 -5.31
N ALA A 49 -13.60 9.32 -4.70
CA ALA A 49 -12.45 8.80 -5.44
C ALA A 49 -12.76 7.47 -6.13
N ILE A 50 -12.04 7.24 -7.23
CA ILE A 50 -12.09 5.99 -7.98
C ILE A 50 -10.81 5.21 -7.75
N ASP A 51 -10.95 3.90 -7.63
CA ASP A 51 -9.84 2.98 -7.55
C ASP A 51 -10.03 1.87 -8.60
N ASN A 52 -8.97 1.57 -9.34
CA ASN A 52 -8.94 0.54 -10.36
C ASN A 52 -7.70 -0.35 -10.18
N HIS A 53 -7.90 -1.50 -9.54
CA HIS A 53 -6.89 -2.56 -9.42
C HIS A 53 -6.87 -3.51 -10.64
N GLY A 54 -6.93 -2.96 -11.86
CA GLY A 54 -6.68 -3.67 -13.13
C GLY A 54 -7.90 -4.36 -13.77
N VAL A 55 -9.09 -4.25 -13.19
CA VAL A 55 -10.31 -4.91 -13.71
C VAL A 55 -11.32 -3.87 -14.22
N ARG A 56 -11.67 -2.91 -13.37
CA ARG A 56 -12.62 -1.85 -13.66
C ARG A 56 -12.49 -0.73 -12.64
N ASP A 57 -12.94 0.44 -13.02
CA ASP A 57 -13.15 1.55 -12.11
C ASP A 57 -14.24 1.20 -11.09
N GLU A 58 -13.94 1.40 -9.81
CA GLU A 58 -14.91 1.33 -8.72
C GLU A 58 -14.69 2.49 -7.75
N ASN A 59 -15.68 2.80 -6.92
CA ASN A 59 -15.49 3.79 -5.87
C ASN A 59 -14.48 3.26 -4.82
N ALA A 60 -13.53 4.10 -4.42
CA ALA A 60 -12.47 3.72 -3.50
C ALA A 60 -12.99 3.28 -2.11
N MET A 61 -14.15 3.77 -1.68
CA MET A 61 -14.74 3.32 -0.41
C MET A 61 -15.26 1.88 -0.51
N VAL A 62 -15.81 1.49 -1.66
CA VAL A 62 -16.22 0.10 -1.95
C VAL A 62 -15.01 -0.82 -2.06
N PHE A 63 -13.90 -0.34 -2.64
CA PHE A 63 -12.61 -1.03 -2.59
C PHE A 63 -12.17 -1.28 -1.14
N CYS A 64 -12.20 -0.25 -0.29
CA CYS A 64 -11.82 -0.33 1.12
C CYS A 64 -12.66 -1.36 1.90
N ASP A 65 -13.97 -1.39 1.65
CA ASP A 65 -14.90 -2.36 2.26
C ASP A 65 -14.50 -3.82 1.98
N ARG A 66 -13.85 -4.08 0.85
CA ARG A 66 -13.48 -5.43 0.40
C ARG A 66 -12.05 -5.81 0.74
N VAL A 67 -11.10 -4.90 0.54
CA VAL A 67 -9.66 -5.24 0.58
C VAL A 67 -9.18 -5.64 1.96
N LEU A 68 -9.58 -4.94 3.03
CA LEU A 68 -9.09 -5.24 4.38
C LEU A 68 -9.64 -6.57 4.94
N PRO A 69 -10.94 -6.90 4.78
CA PRO A 69 -11.44 -8.23 5.13
C PRO A 69 -10.73 -9.35 4.37
N LEU A 70 -10.54 -9.18 3.05
CA LEU A 70 -9.85 -10.16 2.20
C LEU A 70 -8.41 -10.39 2.69
N LEU A 71 -7.66 -9.33 2.96
CA LEU A 71 -6.29 -9.44 3.46
C LEU A 71 -6.22 -10.01 4.88
N ARG A 72 -7.22 -9.75 5.73
CA ARG A 72 -7.32 -10.35 7.07
C ARG A 72 -7.58 -11.85 6.97
N GLU A 73 -8.43 -12.26 6.03
CA GLU A 73 -8.79 -13.66 5.81
C GLU A 73 -7.64 -14.45 5.23
N HIS A 74 -6.97 -13.93 4.20
CA HIS A 74 -6.05 -14.72 3.39
C HIS A 74 -4.56 -14.49 3.65
N ALA A 75 -4.16 -13.37 4.26
CA ALA A 75 -2.75 -13.03 4.48
C ALA A 75 -2.38 -12.99 5.97
N THR A 76 -1.25 -13.61 6.31
CA THR A 76 -0.62 -13.52 7.63
C THR A 76 0.17 -12.21 7.76
N SER A 77 0.78 -11.74 6.67
CA SER A 77 1.56 -10.50 6.62
C SER A 77 1.45 -9.86 5.25
N THR A 78 1.46 -8.53 5.21
CA THR A 78 1.60 -7.75 3.97
C THR A 78 2.59 -6.61 4.21
N MET A 79 3.37 -6.29 3.17
CA MET A 79 4.25 -5.13 3.13
C MET A 79 4.20 -4.52 1.73
N HIS A 80 3.88 -3.25 1.64
CA HIS A 80 3.95 -2.47 0.40
C HIS A 80 5.15 -1.54 0.47
N LEU A 81 6.13 -1.77 -0.40
CA LEU A 81 7.33 -0.96 -0.50
C LEU A 81 7.18 -0.03 -1.68
N VAL A 82 7.17 1.28 -1.42
CA VAL A 82 7.19 2.28 -2.49
C VAL A 82 8.62 2.71 -2.79
N ALA A 83 8.92 2.86 -4.07
CA ALA A 83 10.22 3.29 -4.57
C ALA A 83 10.05 4.57 -5.39
N ASN A 84 10.70 4.68 -6.56
CA ASN A 84 10.74 5.95 -7.29
C ASN A 84 9.33 6.49 -7.49
N CYS A 85 9.17 7.75 -7.12
CA CYS A 85 7.93 8.50 -7.20
C CYS A 85 8.17 9.74 -8.05
N ARG A 86 7.43 9.87 -9.14
CA ARG A 86 7.47 11.03 -10.04
C ARG A 86 6.12 11.73 -9.98
N LEU A 87 6.12 12.96 -9.48
CA LEU A 87 4.92 13.78 -9.33
C LEU A 87 4.92 14.99 -10.26
N GLU A 88 3.79 15.31 -10.89
CA GLU A 88 3.56 16.56 -11.61
C GLU A 88 2.43 17.33 -10.93
N LEU A 89 2.73 18.54 -10.47
CA LEU A 89 1.79 19.39 -9.74
C LEU A 89 1.31 20.52 -10.65
N ASN A 90 0.00 20.78 -10.61
CA ASN A 90 -0.65 21.88 -11.31
C ASN A 90 -1.73 22.48 -10.41
N GLY A 91 -1.36 23.49 -9.62
CA GLY A 91 -2.26 24.17 -8.69
C GLY A 91 -2.80 23.23 -7.61
N ASP A 92 -4.11 22.95 -7.67
CA ASP A 92 -4.82 22.04 -6.76
C ASP A 92 -4.92 20.60 -7.28
N HIS A 93 -4.25 20.28 -8.39
CA HIS A 93 -4.20 18.93 -8.96
C HIS A 93 -2.77 18.42 -9.00
N ALA A 94 -2.60 17.11 -8.89
CA ALA A 94 -1.33 16.45 -9.18
C ALA A 94 -1.55 15.08 -9.81
N SER A 95 -0.60 14.64 -10.63
CA SER A 95 -0.49 13.26 -11.10
C SER A 95 0.78 12.62 -10.55
N GLY A 96 0.76 11.31 -10.36
CA GLY A 96 1.90 10.57 -9.84
C GLY A 96 2.08 9.21 -10.48
N GLU A 97 3.33 8.87 -10.78
CA GLU A 97 3.76 7.49 -10.98
C GLU A 97 4.59 7.07 -9.76
N THR A 98 4.18 6.00 -9.08
CA THR A 98 4.95 5.43 -7.96
C THR A 98 5.16 3.95 -8.18
N TYR A 99 6.42 3.50 -8.20
CA TYR A 99 6.73 2.07 -8.17
C TYR A 99 6.37 1.48 -6.81
N VAL A 100 5.70 0.34 -6.83
CA VAL A 100 5.35 -0.43 -5.64
C VAL A 100 5.75 -1.89 -5.81
N VAL A 101 6.34 -2.44 -4.76
CA VAL A 101 6.51 -3.88 -4.62
C VAL A 101 5.70 -4.34 -3.42
N ALA A 102 4.69 -5.18 -3.65
CA ALA A 102 3.86 -5.75 -2.61
C ALA A 102 4.36 -7.16 -2.27
N TYR A 103 4.66 -7.40 -0.99
CA TYR A 103 5.06 -8.69 -0.43
C TYR A 103 3.98 -9.19 0.52
N HIS A 104 3.31 -10.28 0.15
CA HIS A 104 2.29 -10.91 0.97
C HIS A 104 2.72 -12.31 1.38
N VAL A 105 2.61 -12.62 2.67
CA VAL A 105 2.63 -14.00 3.16
C VAL A 105 1.18 -14.45 3.27
N LEU A 106 0.76 -15.30 2.36
CA LEU A 106 -0.54 -15.95 2.32
C LEU A 106 -0.61 -17.12 3.30
N LYS A 107 -1.77 -17.31 3.92
CA LYS A 107 -2.00 -18.36 4.92
C LYS A 107 -1.94 -19.77 4.34
N SER A 108 -2.30 -19.94 3.07
CA SER A 108 -2.38 -21.24 2.43
C SER A 108 -2.24 -21.15 0.90
N ALA A 109 -1.98 -22.28 0.25
CA ALA A 109 -1.99 -22.42 -1.21
C ALA A 109 -3.37 -22.13 -1.82
N ARG A 110 -4.45 -22.31 -1.06
CA ARG A 110 -5.82 -21.95 -1.47
C ARG A 110 -6.03 -20.45 -1.54
N SER A 111 -5.36 -19.68 -0.67
CA SER A 111 -5.44 -18.22 -0.72
C SER A 111 -4.96 -17.63 -2.04
N LEU A 112 -4.14 -18.34 -2.84
CA LEU A 112 -3.68 -17.87 -4.15
C LEU A 112 -4.85 -17.53 -5.10
N ASP A 113 -5.94 -18.29 -5.04
CA ASP A 113 -7.09 -18.11 -5.93
C ASP A 113 -7.62 -16.66 -5.86
N THR A 114 -7.55 -16.06 -4.68
CA THR A 114 -7.98 -14.69 -4.40
C THR A 114 -7.04 -13.62 -4.99
N PHE A 115 -5.75 -13.91 -5.14
CA PHE A 115 -4.73 -12.92 -5.58
C PHE A 115 -4.38 -13.02 -7.05
N VAL A 116 -4.40 -14.23 -7.63
CA VAL A 116 -4.01 -14.46 -9.04
C VAL A 116 -5.15 -15.04 -9.89
N GLY A 117 -6.29 -15.37 -9.29
CA GLY A 117 -7.38 -16.09 -9.95
C GLY A 117 -7.17 -17.61 -9.96
N PRO A 118 -8.25 -18.39 -10.11
CA PRO A 118 -8.22 -19.84 -9.95
C PRO A 118 -7.32 -20.55 -10.98
N ASP A 119 -7.34 -20.08 -12.24
CA ASP A 119 -6.59 -20.72 -13.33
C ASP A 119 -5.08 -20.54 -13.13
N ALA A 120 -4.63 -19.33 -12.82
CA ALA A 120 -3.22 -19.06 -12.54
C ALA A 120 -2.77 -19.74 -11.24
N ALA A 121 -3.62 -19.74 -10.20
CA ALA A 121 -3.33 -20.42 -8.95
C ALA A 121 -3.16 -21.93 -9.15
N GLN A 122 -3.97 -22.57 -10.01
CA GLN A 122 -3.81 -23.97 -10.38
C GLN A 122 -2.46 -24.23 -11.05
N GLN A 123 -2.06 -23.38 -12.01
CA GLN A 123 -0.78 -23.51 -12.71
C GLN A 123 0.41 -23.35 -11.75
N ILE A 124 0.36 -22.37 -10.85
CA ILE A 124 1.40 -22.15 -9.84
C ILE A 124 1.53 -23.38 -8.93
N ARG A 125 0.41 -23.88 -8.38
CA ARG A 125 0.41 -25.07 -7.52
C ARG A 125 0.95 -26.31 -8.23
N ALA A 126 0.68 -26.49 -9.53
CA ALA A 126 1.22 -27.59 -10.31
C ALA A 126 2.76 -27.58 -10.40
N GLY A 127 3.39 -26.40 -10.26
CA GLY A 127 4.85 -26.27 -10.16
C GLY A 127 5.44 -26.73 -8.82
N PHE A 128 4.59 -26.96 -7.81
CA PHE A 128 4.97 -27.37 -6.45
C PHE A 128 4.10 -28.54 -5.98
N PRO A 129 4.20 -29.73 -6.60
CA PRO A 129 3.30 -30.85 -6.34
C PRO A 129 3.34 -31.38 -4.88
N ASP A 130 4.43 -31.14 -4.17
CA ASP A 130 4.62 -31.54 -2.78
C ASP A 130 4.07 -30.51 -1.77
N ALA A 131 3.62 -29.34 -2.23
CA ALA A 131 3.05 -28.33 -1.36
C ALA A 131 1.64 -28.73 -0.92
N GLU A 132 1.45 -28.88 0.39
CA GLU A 132 0.12 -29.15 0.95
C GLU A 132 -0.84 -27.98 0.70
N ALA A 133 -2.14 -28.26 0.60
CA ALA A 133 -3.16 -27.25 0.33
C ALA A 133 -3.19 -26.11 1.38
N GLU A 134 -2.83 -26.43 2.63
CA GLU A 134 -2.76 -25.50 3.76
C GLU A 134 -1.36 -24.92 4.00
N ALA A 135 -0.36 -25.30 3.18
CA ALA A 135 0.98 -24.73 3.29
C ALA A 135 0.97 -23.24 2.91
N PRO A 136 1.66 -22.37 3.65
CA PRO A 136 1.69 -20.94 3.36
C PRO A 136 2.43 -20.68 2.04
N PHE A 137 2.05 -19.60 1.38
CA PHE A 137 2.67 -19.13 0.14
C PHE A 137 3.11 -17.67 0.30
N GLU A 138 4.20 -17.30 -0.34
CA GLU A 138 4.56 -15.91 -0.55
C GLU A 138 4.02 -15.49 -1.92
N TYR A 139 3.49 -14.28 -1.99
CA TYR A 139 3.00 -13.65 -3.21
C TYR A 139 3.64 -12.27 -3.32
N HIS A 140 4.34 -12.05 -4.42
CA HIS A 140 5.02 -10.80 -4.74
C HIS A 140 4.40 -10.19 -5.99
N ALA A 141 4.19 -8.89 -5.96
CA ALA A 141 3.76 -8.13 -7.14
C ALA A 141 4.63 -6.89 -7.33
N GLY A 142 5.16 -6.72 -8.53
CA GLY A 142 5.76 -5.47 -8.97
C GLY A 142 4.72 -4.70 -9.78
N ALA A 143 4.41 -3.49 -9.35
CA ALA A 143 3.40 -2.67 -9.98
C ALA A 143 3.74 -1.18 -9.91
N ARG A 144 2.93 -0.38 -10.59
CA ARG A 144 2.94 1.08 -10.51
C ARG A 144 1.57 1.58 -10.10
N TYR A 145 1.54 2.46 -9.09
CA TYR A 145 0.41 3.33 -8.87
C TYR A 145 0.48 4.49 -9.86
N LEU A 146 -0.59 4.65 -10.64
CA LEU A 146 -0.83 5.79 -11.51
C LEU A 146 -1.97 6.60 -10.91
N ASP A 147 -1.59 7.62 -10.15
CA ASP A 147 -2.50 8.35 -9.28
C ASP A 147 -2.85 9.73 -9.85
N ARG A 148 -4.08 10.16 -9.59
CA ARG A 148 -4.50 11.56 -9.61
C ARG A 148 -4.83 11.98 -8.19
N PHE A 149 -4.20 13.06 -7.74
CA PHE A 149 -4.44 13.69 -6.45
C PHE A 149 -5.14 15.03 -6.65
N GLU A 150 -5.98 15.39 -5.68
CA GLU A 150 -6.65 16.68 -5.65
C GLU A 150 -6.52 17.31 -4.27
N ARG A 151 -6.28 18.62 -4.25
CA ARG A 151 -6.35 19.44 -3.06
C ARG A 151 -7.72 20.08 -2.95
N ARG A 152 -8.46 19.78 -1.88
CA ARG A 152 -9.75 20.42 -1.58
C ARG A 152 -9.72 20.90 -0.14
N GLY A 153 -10.06 22.16 0.09
CA GLY A 153 -9.98 22.76 1.44
C GLY A 153 -8.58 22.76 2.07
N GLY A 154 -7.51 22.74 1.26
CA GLY A 154 -6.12 22.72 1.73
C GLY A 154 -5.56 21.32 2.06
N GLU A 155 -6.37 20.27 1.93
CA GLU A 155 -5.97 18.87 2.12
C GLU A 155 -5.78 18.20 0.76
N TRP A 156 -4.69 17.44 0.60
CA TRP A 156 -4.50 16.55 -0.54
C TRP A 156 -5.09 15.19 -0.22
N ARG A 157 -5.73 14.54 -1.20
CA ARG A 157 -6.11 13.12 -1.16
C ARG A 157 -6.09 12.52 -2.56
N ILE A 158 -6.11 11.20 -2.65
CA ILE A 158 -6.23 10.45 -3.90
C ILE A 158 -7.66 10.64 -4.43
N ALA A 159 -7.77 11.11 -5.67
CA ALA A 159 -9.03 11.23 -6.41
C ALA A 159 -9.22 10.10 -7.42
N TYR A 160 -8.11 9.54 -7.93
CA TYR A 160 -8.11 8.35 -8.76
C TYR A 160 -6.83 7.55 -8.51
N ARG A 161 -6.93 6.23 -8.42
CA ARG A 161 -5.79 5.30 -8.45
C ARG A 161 -5.98 4.25 -9.53
N GLY A 162 -5.02 4.14 -10.43
CA GLY A 162 -4.87 3.00 -11.32
C GLY A 162 -3.67 2.15 -10.91
N LEU A 163 -3.84 0.83 -10.87
CA LEU A 163 -2.75 -0.11 -10.63
C LEU A 163 -2.34 -0.81 -11.93
N VAL A 164 -1.07 -0.70 -12.30
CA VAL A 164 -0.49 -1.39 -13.46
C VAL A 164 0.53 -2.40 -12.98
N PHE A 165 0.27 -3.69 -13.21
CA PHE A 165 1.19 -4.76 -12.83
C PHE A 165 2.23 -4.99 -13.92
N GLU A 166 3.49 -5.10 -13.51
CA GLU A 166 4.61 -5.51 -14.38
C GLU A 166 4.81 -7.03 -14.29
N TRP A 167 4.66 -7.58 -13.09
CA TRP A 167 4.81 -9.01 -12.83
C TRP A 167 4.16 -9.39 -11.49
N THR A 168 3.82 -10.68 -11.39
CA THR A 168 3.42 -11.33 -10.15
C THR A 168 4.19 -12.64 -10.02
N GLN A 169 4.53 -13.02 -8.80
CA GLN A 169 5.27 -14.24 -8.51
C GLN A 169 4.74 -14.86 -7.22
N ALA A 170 4.60 -16.18 -7.16
CA ALA A 170 4.21 -16.86 -5.93
C ALA A 170 4.94 -18.19 -5.74
N HIS A 171 5.35 -18.46 -4.51
CA HIS A 171 6.15 -19.63 -4.12
C HIS A 171 5.68 -20.17 -2.75
N PRO A 172 5.88 -21.47 -2.45
CA PRO A 172 5.73 -21.97 -1.09
C PRO A 172 6.62 -21.17 -0.13
N ALA A 173 6.08 -20.75 1.01
CA ALA A 173 6.80 -19.91 1.95
C ALA A 173 7.34 -20.71 3.14
N SER A 174 8.61 -20.49 3.49
CA SER A 174 9.24 -21.03 4.70
C SER A 174 9.21 -20.00 5.84
N VAL A 175 8.02 -19.54 6.24
CA VAL A 175 7.89 -18.44 7.22
C VAL A 175 8.06 -18.93 8.64
N SER A 176 9.16 -18.53 9.29
CA SER A 176 9.38 -18.73 10.72
C SER A 176 10.04 -17.51 11.34
N LEU A 177 9.47 -16.98 12.42
CA LEU A 177 10.13 -15.92 13.19
C LEU A 177 11.13 -16.48 14.21
N GLY A 178 11.04 -17.75 14.59
CA GLY A 178 11.92 -18.38 15.59
C GLY A 178 12.18 -17.48 16.82
N LEU A 179 13.46 -17.20 17.08
CA LEU A 179 13.92 -16.35 18.18
C LEU A 179 13.38 -14.90 18.14
N LEU A 180 12.94 -14.42 16.97
CA LEU A 180 12.40 -13.08 16.76
C LEU A 180 10.89 -12.99 17.01
N ALA A 181 10.23 -14.07 17.45
CA ALA A 181 8.78 -14.07 17.66
C ALA A 181 8.29 -13.00 18.68
N ARG A 182 9.17 -12.55 19.58
CA ARG A 182 8.89 -11.46 20.54
C ARG A 182 8.76 -10.09 19.86
N ALA A 183 9.47 -9.87 18.75
CA ALA A 183 9.46 -8.65 17.95
C ALA A 183 8.52 -8.76 16.73
N ARG A 184 7.45 -9.57 16.83
CA ARG A 184 6.49 -9.77 15.74
C ARG A 184 5.67 -8.50 15.50
N GLY A 185 5.72 -7.98 14.27
CA GLY A 185 4.82 -6.91 13.83
C GLY A 185 3.33 -7.32 13.89
N ARG A 186 2.45 -6.36 14.16
CA ARG A 186 1.00 -6.56 14.22
C ARG A 186 0.32 -5.88 13.05
N ARG A 187 -0.85 -6.39 12.68
CA ARG A 187 -1.67 -5.84 11.58
C ARG A 187 -2.93 -5.21 12.13
N ASP A 188 -2.78 -4.47 13.23
CA ASP A 188 -3.84 -3.74 13.91
C ASP A 188 -3.21 -2.60 14.75
N ALA A 189 -4.04 -1.87 15.50
CA ALA A 189 -3.63 -0.75 16.34
C ALA A 189 -2.65 -1.11 17.47
N SER A 190 -2.40 -2.40 17.74
CA SER A 190 -1.38 -2.85 18.71
C SER A 190 0.04 -2.95 18.14
N ASP A 191 0.22 -2.61 16.85
CA ASP A 191 1.55 -2.58 16.24
C ASP A 191 2.43 -1.48 16.86
N ALA A 192 3.71 -1.80 17.07
CA ALA A 192 4.66 -0.90 17.72
C ALA A 192 4.80 0.45 17.00
N SER A 193 4.56 0.49 15.68
CA SER A 193 4.65 1.73 14.91
C SER A 193 3.70 2.83 15.38
N TYR A 194 2.51 2.48 15.91
CA TYR A 194 1.57 3.50 16.40
C TYR A 194 2.12 4.24 17.61
N ALA A 195 2.73 3.53 18.55
CA ALA A 195 3.33 4.14 19.73
C ALA A 195 4.56 5.01 19.40
N VAL A 196 5.38 4.55 18.43
CA VAL A 196 6.57 5.28 17.99
C VAL A 196 6.18 6.58 17.27
N LEU A 197 5.23 6.51 16.33
CA LEU A 197 4.84 7.66 15.52
C LEU A 197 3.96 8.67 16.27
N SER A 198 3.30 8.27 17.36
CA SER A 198 2.56 9.19 18.23
C SER A 198 3.46 9.99 19.19
N GLY A 199 4.78 9.78 19.16
CA GLY A 199 5.74 10.52 19.99
C GLY A 199 5.69 10.17 21.49
N ALA A 200 5.22 8.97 21.85
CA ALA A 200 5.14 8.56 23.25
C ALA A 200 6.55 8.45 23.87
N PRO A 201 6.88 9.22 24.93
CA PRO A 201 8.26 9.44 25.38
C PRO A 201 8.97 8.22 26.01
N ASN A 202 8.27 7.09 26.23
CA ASN A 202 8.80 5.88 26.85
C ASN A 202 8.34 4.61 26.13
N ALA A 203 8.50 4.57 24.81
CA ALA A 203 8.29 3.32 24.07
C ALA A 203 9.48 2.38 24.29
N SER A 204 9.47 1.59 25.37
CA SER A 204 10.26 0.34 25.44
C SER A 204 9.66 -0.73 24.49
N ALA A 205 9.22 -0.31 23.29
CA ALA A 205 8.21 -0.99 22.48
C ALA A 205 8.81 -1.94 21.42
N LEU A 206 9.96 -2.54 21.70
CA LEU A 206 10.57 -3.59 20.89
C LEU A 206 11.09 -4.72 21.79
#